data_AF-M0HKS2-F1
#
_entry.id   AF-M0HKS2-F1
#
_cell.length_a   1.000
_cell.length_b   1.000
_cell.length_c   1.000
_cell.angle_alpha   90.00
_cell.angle_beta   90.00
_cell.angle_gamma   90.00
#
_symmetry.space_group_name_H-M   'P 1'
#
loop_
_entity.id
_entity.type
_entity.pdbx_description
1 polymer ?
#
loop_
_entity_poly.entity_id
_entity_poly.type
_entity_poly.pdbx_seq_one_letter_code
_entity_poly.pdbx_strand_id
1 'polypeptide(L)'
;MFDTVPPAVASIIALAMTALGAFLAGRKGRAHDLAVDVETELRELFDEQGVFPSPATAEVDRDDVDAALAEAIPRYEESTTIETVFSDGTYLAPVAADVPLLRTLAGGVSWLPYRPERFDCEQYAQAFAVFTAFLAGTNTVGIVLDWSGNHAYNVIVTAAGGVRFYDPYEDTFVAIGEGKYRLENALIIF
;
A
#
# COMPACT_ATOMS: atom_id res chain seq x y z
N MET A 1 22.72 -24.83 17.00
CA MET A 1 22.43 -23.47 16.48
C MET A 1 21.10 -23.40 15.73
N PHE A 2 20.54 -24.52 15.26
CA PHE A 2 19.19 -24.55 14.64
C PHE A 2 18.05 -24.91 15.61
N ASP A 3 18.34 -25.41 16.82
CA ASP A 3 17.31 -25.82 17.79
C ASP A 3 16.52 -24.65 18.44
N THR A 4 16.83 -23.39 18.05
CA THR A 4 16.19 -22.18 18.58
C THR A 4 15.35 -21.43 17.55
N VAL A 5 15.24 -21.92 16.31
CA VAL A 5 14.45 -21.26 15.26
C VAL A 5 13.00 -21.74 15.35
N PRO A 6 12.01 -20.84 15.50
CA PRO A 6 10.60 -21.22 15.49
C PRO A 6 10.26 -22.00 14.20
N PRO A 7 9.40 -23.04 14.27
CA PRO A 7 9.07 -23.86 13.09
C PRO A 7 8.60 -23.05 11.87
N ALA A 8 7.80 -22.00 12.07
CA ALA A 8 7.36 -21.10 11.00
C ALA A 8 8.51 -20.30 10.35
N VAL A 9 9.51 -19.89 11.14
CA VAL A 9 10.70 -19.23 10.58
C VAL A 9 11.56 -20.23 9.80
N ALA A 10 11.65 -21.47 10.27
CA ALA A 10 12.37 -22.52 9.56
C ALA A 10 11.72 -22.90 8.22
N SER A 11 10.37 -22.94 8.15
CA SER A 11 9.65 -23.20 6.89
C SER A 11 9.90 -22.09 5.86
N ILE A 12 9.79 -20.82 6.27
CA ILE A 12 10.07 -19.66 5.40
C ILE A 12 11.51 -19.70 4.87
N ILE A 13 12.49 -19.97 5.74
CA ILE A 13 13.90 -20.09 5.32
C ILE A 13 14.07 -21.23 4.31
N ALA A 14 13.47 -22.39 4.55
CA ALA A 14 13.55 -23.52 3.64
C ALA A 14 12.92 -23.20 2.27
N LEU A 15 11.76 -22.54 2.25
CA LEU A 15 11.10 -22.08 1.02
C LEU A 15 11.97 -21.07 0.27
N ALA A 16 12.51 -20.06 0.96
CA ALA A 16 13.38 -19.04 0.36
C ALA A 16 14.66 -19.65 -0.25
N MET A 17 15.30 -20.58 0.45
CA MET A 17 16.46 -21.30 -0.07
C MET A 17 16.10 -22.17 -1.28
N THR A 18 14.89 -22.75 -1.30
CA THR A 18 14.40 -23.55 -2.44
C THR A 18 14.12 -22.65 -3.66
N ALA A 19 13.52 -21.48 -3.45
CA ALA A 19 13.28 -20.48 -4.49
C ALA A 19 14.61 -20.02 -5.11
N LEU A 20 15.60 -19.67 -4.27
CA LEU A 20 16.94 -19.29 -4.72
C LEU A 20 17.62 -20.42 -5.50
N GLY A 21 17.55 -21.66 -5.00
CA GLY A 21 18.09 -22.83 -5.71
C GLY A 21 17.43 -23.07 -7.08
N ALA A 22 16.11 -22.85 -7.17
CA ALA A 22 15.39 -22.90 -8.45
C ALA A 22 15.85 -21.78 -9.41
N PHE A 23 16.03 -20.56 -8.91
CA PHE A 23 16.50 -19.41 -9.70
C PHE A 23 17.90 -19.65 -10.25
N LEU A 24 18.85 -20.05 -9.40
CA LEU A 24 20.24 -20.34 -9.80
C LEU A 24 20.34 -21.51 -10.78
N ALA A 25 19.39 -22.46 -10.74
CA ALA A 25 19.27 -23.55 -11.71
C ALA A 25 18.55 -23.14 -13.02
N GLY A 26 18.23 -21.85 -13.20
CA GLY A 26 17.54 -21.34 -14.40
C GLY A 26 16.04 -21.65 -14.47
N ARG A 27 15.45 -22.24 -13.41
CA ARG A 27 14.02 -22.60 -13.34
C ARG A 27 13.20 -21.40 -12.84
N LYS A 28 13.18 -20.32 -13.62
CA LYS A 28 12.60 -19.02 -13.21
C LYS A 28 11.12 -19.09 -12.81
N GLY A 29 10.29 -19.85 -13.53
CA GLY A 29 8.86 -19.99 -13.19
C GLY A 29 8.66 -20.61 -11.81
N ARG A 30 9.30 -21.74 -11.53
CA ARG A 30 9.25 -22.38 -10.20
C ARG A 30 9.81 -21.47 -9.10
N ALA A 31 10.87 -20.73 -9.39
CA ALA A 31 11.45 -19.79 -8.43
C ALA A 31 10.48 -18.66 -8.08
N HIS A 32 9.72 -18.17 -9.07
CA HIS A 32 8.66 -17.19 -8.87
C HIS A 32 7.53 -17.75 -8.01
N ASP A 33 6.99 -18.92 -8.35
CA ASP A 33 5.90 -19.53 -7.58
C ASP A 33 6.29 -19.73 -6.11
N LEU A 34 7.50 -20.24 -5.86
CA LEU A 34 8.02 -20.39 -4.50
C LEU A 34 8.27 -19.04 -3.81
N ALA A 35 8.58 -17.97 -4.54
CA ALA A 35 8.75 -16.64 -3.95
C ALA A 35 7.41 -16.05 -3.51
N VAL A 36 6.32 -16.34 -4.23
CA VAL A 36 4.95 -16.02 -3.81
C VAL A 36 4.61 -16.77 -2.52
N ASP A 37 4.88 -18.07 -2.46
CA ASP A 37 4.66 -18.86 -1.24
C ASP A 37 5.44 -18.29 -0.03
N VAL A 38 6.71 -17.88 -0.25
CA VAL A 38 7.53 -17.23 0.79
C VAL A 38 6.92 -15.92 1.27
N GLU A 39 6.42 -15.08 0.36
CA GLU A 39 5.77 -13.82 0.71
C GLU A 39 4.53 -14.06 1.55
N THR A 40 3.67 -14.99 1.13
CA THR A 40 2.42 -15.30 1.83
C THR A 40 2.67 -15.80 3.24
N GLU A 41 3.60 -16.76 3.41
CA GLU A 41 3.98 -17.29 4.73
C GLU A 41 4.64 -16.21 5.62
N LEU A 42 5.43 -15.31 5.02
CA LEU A 42 6.03 -14.20 5.75
C LEU A 42 4.98 -13.21 6.26
N ARG A 43 3.97 -12.91 5.43
CA ARG A 43 2.85 -12.04 5.79
C ARG A 43 2.02 -12.64 6.93
N GLU A 44 1.67 -13.93 6.81
CA GLU A 44 0.95 -14.65 7.87
C GLU A 44 1.72 -14.64 9.18
N LEU A 45 3.05 -14.89 9.13
CA LEU A 45 3.89 -14.80 10.32
C LEU A 45 3.89 -13.39 10.92
N PHE A 46 3.99 -12.33 10.12
CA PHE A 46 3.97 -10.96 10.63
C PHE A 46 2.63 -10.55 11.24
N ASP A 47 1.53 -11.06 10.68
CA ASP A 47 0.19 -10.86 11.22
C ASP A 47 0.02 -11.60 12.57
N GLU A 48 0.40 -12.88 12.65
CA GLU A 48 0.35 -13.68 13.88
C GLU A 48 1.19 -13.09 15.02
N GLN A 49 2.34 -12.50 14.69
CA GLN A 49 3.21 -11.86 15.68
C GLN A 49 2.78 -10.42 16.01
N GLY A 50 1.75 -9.88 15.35
CA GLY A 50 1.27 -8.51 15.54
C GLY A 50 2.29 -7.44 15.13
N VAL A 51 3.26 -7.80 14.28
CA VAL A 51 4.29 -6.88 13.79
C VAL A 51 3.71 -5.98 12.70
N PHE A 52 3.02 -6.58 11.74
CA PHE A 52 2.29 -5.90 10.68
C PHE A 52 0.91 -6.53 10.55
N PRO A 53 -0.06 -6.09 11.37
CA PRO A 53 -1.41 -6.64 11.30
C PRO A 53 -2.02 -6.33 9.92
N SER A 54 -2.53 -7.36 9.26
CA SER A 54 -3.17 -7.25 7.95
C SER A 54 -4.65 -6.88 8.12
N PRO A 55 -5.17 -5.88 7.37
CA PRO A 55 -6.58 -5.59 7.37
C PRO A 55 -7.36 -6.75 6.76
N ALA A 56 -8.60 -6.96 7.20
CA ALA A 56 -9.55 -7.72 6.39
C ALA A 56 -9.80 -6.97 5.08
N THR A 57 -9.87 -7.69 3.96
CA THR A 57 -10.08 -7.12 2.64
C THR A 57 -11.31 -7.70 1.94
N ALA A 58 -11.86 -6.94 1.00
CA ALA A 58 -12.86 -7.40 0.05
C ALA A 58 -12.49 -6.93 -1.36
N GLU A 59 -12.89 -7.71 -2.35
CA GLU A 59 -12.70 -7.39 -3.76
C GLU A 59 -13.64 -6.24 -4.16
N VAL A 60 -13.09 -5.22 -4.82
CA VAL A 60 -13.82 -4.12 -5.45
C VAL A 60 -13.28 -3.92 -6.86
N ASP A 61 -14.11 -3.41 -7.76
CA ASP A 61 -13.66 -3.10 -9.12
C ASP A 61 -13.24 -1.63 -9.26
N ARG A 62 -12.76 -1.28 -10.46
CA ARG A 62 -12.39 0.10 -10.78
C ARG A 62 -13.55 1.09 -10.60
N ASP A 63 -14.77 0.71 -10.99
CA ASP A 63 -15.92 1.61 -10.98
C ASP A 63 -16.34 1.90 -9.54
N ASP A 64 -16.23 0.91 -8.63
CA ASP A 64 -16.40 1.10 -7.19
C ASP A 64 -15.41 2.14 -6.63
N VAL A 65 -14.12 2.04 -7.03
CA VAL A 65 -13.08 2.98 -6.58
C VAL A 65 -13.34 4.38 -7.13
N ASP A 66 -13.67 4.52 -8.41
CA ASP A 66 -13.95 5.82 -9.03
C ASP A 66 -15.19 6.49 -8.42
N ALA A 67 -16.24 5.72 -8.14
CA ALA A 67 -17.45 6.21 -7.46
C ALA A 67 -17.14 6.71 -6.05
N ALA A 68 -16.30 5.99 -5.29
CA ALA A 68 -15.86 6.43 -3.97
C ALA A 68 -15.09 7.76 -4.02
N LEU A 69 -14.21 7.93 -5.02
CA LEU A 69 -13.50 9.19 -5.23
C LEU A 69 -14.45 10.33 -5.61
N ALA A 70 -15.41 10.08 -6.50
CA ALA A 70 -16.41 11.05 -6.92
C ALA A 70 -17.28 11.54 -5.75
N GLU A 71 -17.62 10.66 -4.81
CA GLU A 71 -18.35 11.02 -3.60
C GLU A 71 -17.49 11.84 -2.62
N ALA A 72 -16.21 11.47 -2.46
CA ALA A 72 -15.36 12.04 -1.43
C ALA A 72 -14.66 13.35 -1.84
N ILE A 73 -14.38 13.55 -3.13
CA ILE A 73 -13.59 14.67 -3.64
C ILE A 73 -14.54 15.72 -4.26
N PRO A 74 -14.60 16.94 -3.73
CA PRO A 74 -15.46 18.00 -4.27
C PRO A 74 -15.15 18.28 -5.74
N ARG A 75 -16.19 18.26 -6.59
CA ARG A 75 -16.11 18.53 -8.04
C ARG A 75 -15.17 17.60 -8.80
N TYR A 76 -14.93 16.38 -8.31
CA TYR A 76 -14.09 15.39 -8.96
C TYR A 76 -14.48 15.16 -10.44
N GLU A 77 -15.75 14.87 -10.72
CA GLU A 77 -16.25 14.61 -12.08
C GLU A 77 -16.23 15.85 -12.99
N GLU A 78 -16.32 17.05 -12.40
CA GLU A 78 -16.30 18.31 -13.15
C GLU A 78 -14.87 18.81 -13.40
N SER A 79 -13.88 18.22 -12.71
CA SER A 79 -12.51 18.69 -12.73
C SER A 79 -11.83 18.32 -14.05
N THR A 80 -11.15 19.30 -14.65
CA THR A 80 -10.24 19.06 -15.79
C THR A 80 -8.77 19.00 -15.36
N THR A 81 -8.50 19.07 -14.06
CA THR A 81 -7.16 19.17 -13.47
C THR A 81 -6.89 18.08 -12.43
N ILE A 82 -7.89 17.25 -12.11
CA ILE A 82 -7.72 16.03 -11.33
C ILE A 82 -7.82 14.87 -12.30
N GLU A 83 -6.75 14.09 -12.42
CA GLU A 83 -6.69 12.89 -13.25
C GLU A 83 -6.54 11.66 -12.35
N THR A 84 -7.24 10.58 -12.69
CA THR A 84 -7.10 9.29 -12.01
C THR A 84 -6.70 8.20 -12.99
N VAL A 85 -5.63 7.49 -12.66
CA VAL A 85 -5.10 6.38 -13.44
C VAL A 85 -5.23 5.09 -12.61
N PHE A 86 -5.77 4.06 -13.24
CA PHE A 86 -5.95 2.73 -12.65
C PHE A 86 -4.99 1.76 -13.31
N SER A 87 -4.10 1.17 -12.54
CA SER A 87 -3.14 0.16 -13.00
C SER A 87 -3.74 -1.25 -13.05
N ASP A 88 -4.78 -1.50 -12.25
CA ASP A 88 -5.51 -2.76 -12.16
C ASP A 88 -7.01 -2.63 -12.51
N GLY A 89 -7.64 -3.75 -12.86
CA GLY A 89 -9.10 -3.83 -13.06
C GLY A 89 -9.88 -4.20 -11.80
N THR A 90 -9.19 -4.78 -10.82
CA THR A 90 -9.76 -5.33 -9.58
C THR A 90 -8.80 -5.06 -8.44
N TYR A 91 -9.33 -4.69 -7.28
CA TYR A 91 -8.56 -4.30 -6.11
C TYR A 91 -9.04 -5.04 -4.85
N LEU A 92 -8.13 -5.21 -3.90
CA LEU A 92 -8.39 -5.71 -2.56
C LEU A 92 -8.47 -4.51 -1.61
N ALA A 93 -9.70 -4.10 -1.29
CA ALA A 93 -9.98 -2.95 -0.46
C ALA A 93 -10.05 -3.34 1.03
N PRO A 94 -9.43 -2.57 1.94
CA PRO A 94 -9.52 -2.85 3.36
C PRO A 94 -10.92 -2.51 3.88
N VAL A 95 -11.37 -3.24 4.89
CA VAL A 95 -12.58 -2.84 5.64
C VAL A 95 -12.29 -1.55 6.43
N ALA A 96 -13.29 -0.68 6.54
CA ALA A 96 -13.11 0.64 7.14
C ALA A 96 -12.59 0.63 8.59
N ALA A 97 -12.95 -0.40 9.36
CA ALA A 97 -12.49 -0.59 10.74
C ALA A 97 -10.98 -0.83 10.84
N ASP A 98 -10.37 -1.38 9.79
CA ASP A 98 -8.99 -1.85 9.80
C ASP A 98 -8.04 -0.87 9.10
N VAL A 99 -8.54 0.21 8.48
CA VAL A 99 -7.71 1.28 7.89
C VAL A 99 -6.65 1.81 8.86
N PRO A 100 -6.92 2.00 10.17
CA PRO A 100 -5.88 2.41 11.11
C PRO A 100 -4.69 1.43 11.23
N LEU A 101 -4.87 0.14 10.92
CA LEU A 101 -3.80 -0.86 10.97
C LEU A 101 -2.69 -0.54 9.96
N LEU A 102 -3.05 0.06 8.82
CA LEU A 102 -2.09 0.47 7.79
C LEU A 102 -1.07 1.50 8.30
N ARG A 103 -1.39 2.26 9.36
CA ARG A 103 -0.42 3.17 10.00
C ARG A 103 0.77 2.43 10.60
N THR A 104 0.59 1.19 11.04
CA THR A 104 1.69 0.36 11.57
C THR A 104 2.76 0.14 10.50
N LEU A 105 2.34 -0.05 9.24
CA LEU A 105 3.25 -0.12 8.09
C LEU A 105 3.92 1.22 7.82
N ALA A 106 3.15 2.31 7.89
CA ALA A 106 3.70 3.65 7.73
C ALA A 106 4.77 3.98 8.76
N GLY A 107 4.68 3.46 9.99
CA GLY A 107 5.73 3.59 11.01
C GLY A 107 7.09 3.05 10.56
N GLY A 108 7.10 2.02 9.71
CA GLY A 108 8.33 1.52 9.06
C GLY A 108 8.86 2.48 7.98
N VAL A 109 7.96 3.13 7.24
CA VAL A 109 8.30 4.07 6.17
C VAL A 109 8.75 5.42 6.73
N SER A 110 8.05 5.96 7.74
CA SER A 110 8.33 7.24 8.39
C SER A 110 9.67 7.26 9.13
N TRP A 111 10.24 6.08 9.43
CA TRP A 111 11.59 5.97 9.98
C TRP A 111 12.71 6.19 8.95
N LEU A 112 12.39 6.13 7.66
CA LEU A 112 13.35 6.46 6.61
C LEU A 112 13.70 7.96 6.70
N PRO A 113 14.94 8.36 6.38
CA PRO A 113 15.33 9.75 6.49
C PRO A 113 14.79 10.56 5.31
N TYR A 114 14.05 11.64 5.58
CA TYR A 114 13.68 12.62 4.56
C TYR A 114 14.92 13.22 3.90
N ARG A 115 14.93 13.24 2.57
CA ARG A 115 15.99 13.81 1.74
C ARG A 115 15.34 14.58 0.60
N PRO A 116 15.46 15.93 0.57
CA PRO A 116 14.92 16.72 -0.54
C PRO A 116 15.34 16.13 -1.89
N GLU A 117 14.40 16.03 -2.84
CA GLU A 117 14.57 15.56 -4.22
C GLU A 117 15.01 14.08 -4.40
N ARG A 118 15.27 13.35 -3.30
CA ARG A 118 15.79 11.98 -3.35
C ARG A 118 14.92 10.99 -2.61
N PHE A 119 14.38 11.42 -1.48
CA PHE A 119 13.47 10.65 -0.63
C PHE A 119 12.59 11.65 0.14
N ASP A 120 11.73 12.33 -0.60
CA ASP A 120 10.73 13.27 -0.12
C ASP A 120 9.32 12.73 -0.40
N CYS A 121 8.32 13.62 -0.37
CA CYS A 121 6.90 13.27 -0.22
C CYS A 121 6.43 12.17 -1.17
N GLU A 122 6.84 12.20 -2.44
CA GLU A 122 6.40 11.22 -3.42
C GLU A 122 7.05 9.85 -3.21
N GLN A 123 8.29 9.76 -2.71
CA GLN A 123 8.87 8.46 -2.36
C GLN A 123 8.24 7.88 -1.09
N TYR A 124 7.81 8.70 -0.12
CA TYR A 124 7.03 8.20 1.00
C TYR A 124 5.67 7.65 0.54
N ALA A 125 4.97 8.37 -0.33
CA ALA A 125 3.68 7.94 -0.86
C ALA A 125 3.77 6.65 -1.68
N GLN A 126 4.81 6.53 -2.52
CA GLN A 126 5.12 5.31 -3.27
C GLN A 126 5.49 4.14 -2.36
N ALA A 127 6.40 4.36 -1.41
CA ALA A 127 6.81 3.31 -0.47
C ALA A 127 5.63 2.80 0.34
N PHE A 128 4.76 3.70 0.82
CA PHE A 128 3.56 3.31 1.54
C PHE A 128 2.64 2.43 0.69
N ALA A 129 2.30 2.84 -0.54
CA ALA A 129 1.46 2.05 -1.44
C ALA A 129 2.06 0.65 -1.74
N VAL A 130 3.37 0.57 -1.97
CA VAL A 130 4.07 -0.71 -2.18
C VAL A 130 4.00 -1.59 -0.94
N PHE A 131 4.26 -1.05 0.25
CA PHE A 131 4.23 -1.82 1.48
C PHE A 131 2.81 -2.24 1.88
N THR A 132 1.79 -1.43 1.62
CA THR A 132 0.39 -1.86 1.88
C THR A 132 -0.03 -2.99 0.96
N ALA A 133 0.39 -2.96 -0.32
CA ALA A 133 0.12 -4.06 -1.25
C ALA A 133 0.87 -5.33 -0.83
N PHE A 134 2.16 -5.21 -0.54
CA PHE A 134 3.04 -6.36 -0.26
C PHE A 134 2.84 -6.95 1.14
N LEU A 135 2.69 -6.12 2.18
CA LEU A 135 2.64 -6.60 3.58
C LEU A 135 1.22 -6.64 4.15
N ALA A 136 0.32 -5.74 3.75
CA ALA A 136 -1.06 -5.73 4.24
C ALA A 136 -2.04 -6.40 3.26
N GLY A 137 -1.61 -6.79 2.05
CA GLY A 137 -2.48 -7.44 1.08
C GLY A 137 -3.61 -6.54 0.57
N THR A 138 -3.40 -5.22 0.54
CA THR A 138 -4.37 -4.25 0.02
C THR A 138 -3.74 -3.29 -0.99
N ASN A 139 -4.38 -3.14 -2.14
CA ASN A 139 -3.91 -2.28 -3.23
C ASN A 139 -4.89 -1.14 -3.59
N THR A 140 -5.95 -0.88 -2.81
CA THR A 140 -6.76 0.36 -2.94
C THR A 140 -6.11 1.55 -2.21
N VAL A 141 -4.79 1.63 -2.26
CA VAL A 141 -3.98 2.71 -1.69
C VAL A 141 -3.35 3.48 -2.84
N GLY A 142 -4.06 4.51 -3.30
CA GLY A 142 -3.61 5.37 -4.38
C GLY A 142 -2.54 6.36 -3.94
N ILE A 143 -1.66 6.72 -4.86
CA ILE A 143 -0.67 7.80 -4.73
C ILE A 143 -1.30 9.07 -5.27
N VAL A 144 -1.32 10.13 -4.47
CA VAL A 144 -1.77 11.47 -4.87
C VAL A 144 -0.56 12.36 -5.09
N LEU A 145 -0.36 12.83 -6.32
CA LEU A 145 0.60 13.88 -6.67
C LEU A 145 -0.15 15.20 -6.82
N ASP A 146 -0.09 16.06 -5.80
CA ASP A 146 -0.85 17.31 -5.74
C ASP A 146 0.03 18.51 -6.05
N TRP A 147 -0.02 18.97 -7.30
CA TRP A 147 0.72 20.17 -7.74
C TRP A 147 0.17 21.46 -7.14
N SER A 148 -1.11 21.51 -6.76
CA SER A 148 -1.70 22.69 -6.10
C SER A 148 -1.21 22.86 -4.67
N GLY A 149 -0.92 21.76 -3.98
CA GLY A 149 -0.31 21.72 -2.65
C GLY A 149 1.22 21.65 -2.63
N ASN A 150 1.86 21.36 -3.78
CA ASN A 150 3.28 21.01 -3.89
C ASN A 150 3.66 19.90 -2.89
N HIS A 151 2.84 18.84 -2.88
CA HIS A 151 2.96 17.73 -1.92
C HIS A 151 2.47 16.41 -2.53
N ALA A 152 2.89 15.30 -1.95
CA ALA A 152 2.41 13.97 -2.30
C ALA A 152 2.03 13.19 -1.04
N TYR A 153 0.95 12.43 -1.15
CA TYR A 153 0.33 11.69 -0.06
C TYR A 153 -0.49 10.54 -0.64
N ASN A 154 -1.22 9.79 0.19
CA ASN A 154 -2.02 8.67 -0.27
C ASN A 154 -3.51 8.91 -0.09
N VAL A 155 -4.30 8.25 -0.93
CA VAL A 155 -5.74 8.08 -0.79
C VAL A 155 -6.02 6.59 -0.59
N ILE A 156 -6.88 6.26 0.36
CA ILE A 156 -7.25 4.88 0.71
C ILE A 156 -8.74 4.75 0.48
N VAL A 157 -9.13 3.82 -0.39
CA VAL A 157 -10.54 3.49 -0.65
C VAL A 157 -10.88 2.18 0.04
N THR A 158 -11.90 2.21 0.89
CA THR A 158 -12.35 1.06 1.67
C THR A 158 -13.36 0.21 0.91
N ALA A 159 -13.53 -1.04 1.32
CA ALA A 159 -14.49 -1.98 0.73
C ALA A 159 -15.95 -1.48 0.71
N ALA A 160 -16.29 -0.51 1.57
CA ALA A 160 -17.64 0.07 1.65
C ALA A 160 -17.75 1.43 0.93
N GLY A 161 -16.78 1.79 0.07
CA GLY A 161 -16.75 3.06 -0.66
C GLY A 161 -16.27 4.26 0.16
N GLY A 162 -15.87 4.06 1.42
CA GLY A 162 -15.32 5.15 2.24
C GLY A 162 -13.91 5.53 1.79
N VAL A 163 -13.60 6.83 1.81
CA VAL A 163 -12.29 7.38 1.44
C VAL A 163 -11.58 7.99 2.65
N ARG A 164 -10.25 7.82 2.72
CA ARG A 164 -9.35 8.48 3.68
C ARG A 164 -8.09 8.97 2.97
N PHE A 165 -7.62 10.16 3.33
CA PHE A 165 -6.33 10.65 2.87
C PHE A 165 -5.31 10.53 3.99
N TYR A 166 -4.08 10.16 3.64
CA TYR A 166 -3.04 9.81 4.59
C TYR A 166 -1.69 10.36 4.15
N ASP A 167 -0.99 11.04 5.07
CA ASP A 167 0.39 11.49 4.88
C ASP A 167 1.34 10.50 5.57
N PRO A 168 2.03 9.62 4.82
CA PRO A 168 2.94 8.62 5.39
C PRO A 168 4.22 9.20 5.98
N TYR A 169 4.61 10.43 5.62
CA TYR A 169 5.76 11.10 6.24
C TYR A 169 5.40 11.64 7.61
N GLU A 170 4.22 12.25 7.74
CA GLU A 170 3.73 12.83 9.01
C GLU A 170 2.99 11.82 9.90
N ASP A 171 2.74 10.60 9.42
CA ASP A 171 1.95 9.55 10.08
C ASP A 171 0.58 10.08 10.56
N THR A 172 -0.15 10.73 9.65
CA THR A 172 -1.45 11.31 9.98
C THR A 172 -2.47 11.17 8.85
N PHE A 173 -3.72 10.94 9.22
CA PHE A 173 -4.84 11.14 8.31
C PHE A 173 -5.09 12.65 8.15
N VAL A 174 -5.43 13.06 6.93
CA VAL A 174 -5.54 14.47 6.56
C VAL A 174 -6.86 14.76 5.87
N ALA A 175 -7.31 16.01 5.97
CA ALA A 175 -8.43 16.52 5.21
C ALA A 175 -7.93 17.23 3.95
N ILE A 176 -8.65 17.07 2.84
CA ILE A 176 -8.37 17.77 1.58
C ILE A 176 -9.02 19.16 1.57
N GLY A 177 -8.47 20.06 0.75
CA GLY A 177 -8.90 21.46 0.62
C GLY A 177 -8.15 22.43 1.53
N GLU A 178 -7.19 21.97 2.35
CA GLU A 178 -6.47 22.81 3.29
C GLU A 178 -4.94 22.66 3.18
N GLY A 179 -4.22 23.76 3.39
CA GLY A 179 -2.76 23.76 3.49
C GLY A 179 -2.07 23.22 2.23
N LYS A 180 -1.30 22.13 2.42
CA LYS A 180 -0.56 21.40 1.39
C LYS A 180 -1.35 20.23 0.79
N TYR A 181 -2.59 20.01 1.21
CA TYR A 181 -3.48 18.94 0.74
C TYR A 181 -4.67 19.57 0.00
N ARG A 182 -4.41 20.30 -1.09
CA ARG A 182 -5.45 21.11 -1.75
C ARG A 182 -6.31 20.30 -2.71
N LEU A 183 -5.66 19.39 -3.45
CA LEU A 183 -6.29 18.51 -4.44
C LEU A 183 -7.06 19.27 -5.52
N GLU A 184 -6.55 20.42 -5.96
CA GLU A 184 -7.16 21.23 -7.04
C GLU A 184 -6.52 20.95 -8.41
N ASN A 185 -5.26 20.50 -8.41
CA ASN A 185 -4.52 20.05 -9.59
C ASN A 185 -3.66 18.86 -9.19
N ALA A 186 -4.11 17.65 -9.53
CA ALA A 186 -3.53 16.43 -9.01
C ALA A 186 -3.65 15.23 -9.95
N LEU A 187 -2.75 14.27 -9.77
CA LEU A 187 -2.81 12.95 -10.38
C LEU A 187 -2.94 11.92 -9.26
N ILE A 188 -3.96 11.07 -9.35
CA ILE A 188 -4.20 9.95 -8.44
C ILE A 188 -3.89 8.66 -9.19
N ILE A 189 -3.00 7.83 -8.66
CA ILE A 189 -2.58 6.56 -9.28
C ILE A 189 -2.90 5.42 -8.34
N PHE A 190 -3.76 4.50 -8.78
CA PHE A 190 -4.02 3.22 -8.12
C PHE A 190 -3.29 2.10 -8.83
#